data_AF-A0A4Q6DYH1-F1
#
_entry.id   AF-A0A4Q6DYH1-F1
#
_cell.length_a   1.000
_cell.length_b   1.000
_cell.length_c   1.000
_cell.angle_alpha   90.00
_cell.angle_beta   90.00
_cell.angle_gamma   90.00
#
_symmetry.space_group_name_H-M   'P 1'
#
loop_
_entity.id
_entity.type
_entity.pdbx_description
1 polymer ?
#
loop_
_entity_poly.entity_id
_entity_poly.type
_entity_poly.pdbx_seq_one_letter_code
_entity_poly.pdbx_strand_id
1 'polypeptide(L)'
;MNRYFKHVTAMALVAASVTTACAQLKTTDTLYNNFIDPPQSAKPRVWWHWMNGNVTKDGIYKDLNWMKRAGIAGFQHFDAAMTTPQRVKERLVFMTPAWKDAFQYTTRLADSLKLEMAIAGSPGWSQSGGPWVPPKDGMKKIGWSETSVQGGKTINIVLPKPPGITGPFQNIPYVRIEGLENPTNQPTPQYAQDVAVIAYKLADTDIPMHVLKPILTSSGGNITLAQLTDGDVANTTLLPADTKGQAWLQFAFKNPCTIKAMTIACRGNNDRVFEKSDDGVNFRFVCKVPGSGTQQTINIPAATAKYFRFTFNNSPGGIPVAEIVLHTAARVNKFEEKAAFSLNTRVYEKSSPETSDAIYTTDVIDITNKVTADGNLTWAAPAGNWNIIRFGYSLLGKTNHPATSEGTGLEVDKLDSAAISSYFRNYLDKYKSATGGLMGNKGGLQFLITDSWEAGPQNWTANMMQQFQKRRGYSMTPWMPVITGRIVKSAEASENFLWDVRTTLAEMLVEYHYDQLSAILKEYGLKRYSESHEFMRALLADGMDVKRKADIPMSALWIP
;
A
#
# COMPACT_ATOMS: atom_id res chain seq x y z
N MET A 1 -96.10 6.54 -4.22
CA MET A 1 -95.03 7.49 -3.84
C MET A 1 -94.75 7.38 -2.33
N ASN A 2 -93.50 7.53 -1.91
CA ASN A 2 -93.08 8.04 -0.59
C ASN A 2 -92.73 7.16 0.63
N ARG A 3 -92.63 5.82 0.55
CA ARG A 3 -92.03 5.06 1.69
C ARG A 3 -90.83 4.14 1.38
N TYR A 4 -90.74 3.55 0.19
CA TYR A 4 -89.60 2.70 -0.17
C TYR A 4 -88.36 3.46 -0.70
N PHE A 5 -88.53 4.70 -1.16
CA PHE A 5 -87.43 5.52 -1.69
C PHE A 5 -86.61 6.27 -0.62
N LYS A 6 -87.03 6.25 0.66
CA LYS A 6 -86.31 6.94 1.75
C LYS A 6 -85.30 6.06 2.49
N HIS A 7 -85.34 4.74 2.30
CA HIS A 7 -84.44 3.82 3.01
C HIS A 7 -83.25 3.36 2.16
N VAL A 8 -83.39 3.34 0.83
CA VAL A 8 -82.28 3.02 -0.10
C VAL A 8 -81.29 4.18 -0.22
N THR A 9 -81.76 5.43 -0.16
CA THR A 9 -80.89 6.63 -0.22
C THR A 9 -80.16 6.89 1.10
N ALA A 10 -80.75 6.51 2.25
CA ALA A 10 -80.13 6.67 3.56
C ALA A 10 -79.01 5.64 3.82
N MET A 11 -79.16 4.40 3.33
CA MET A 11 -78.09 3.38 3.41
C MET A 11 -76.92 3.66 2.47
N ALA A 12 -77.17 4.26 1.30
CA ALA A 12 -76.09 4.67 0.38
C ALA A 12 -75.26 5.85 0.91
N LEU A 13 -75.88 6.79 1.65
CA LEU A 13 -75.19 7.93 2.27
C LEU A 13 -74.40 7.57 3.55
N VAL A 14 -74.83 6.54 4.29
CA VAL A 14 -74.07 6.01 5.45
C VAL A 14 -72.92 5.10 4.99
N ALA A 15 -73.10 4.32 3.93
CA ALA A 15 -72.01 3.54 3.33
C ALA A 15 -70.94 4.42 2.65
N ALA A 16 -71.33 5.57 2.08
CA ALA A 16 -70.40 6.55 1.50
C ALA A 16 -69.64 7.39 2.56
N SER A 17 -70.18 7.54 3.78
CA SER A 17 -69.53 8.25 4.89
C SER A 17 -68.65 7.34 5.76
N VAL A 18 -68.91 6.02 5.80
CA VAL A 18 -68.03 5.05 6.48
C VAL A 18 -66.85 4.64 5.58
N THR A 19 -66.99 4.69 4.26
CA THR A 19 -65.85 4.46 3.34
C THR A 19 -64.91 5.66 3.20
N THR A 20 -65.35 6.87 3.57
CA THR A 20 -64.49 8.06 3.65
C THR A 20 -63.82 8.25 5.02
N ALA A 21 -64.28 7.57 6.07
CA ALA A 21 -63.64 7.64 7.39
C ALA A 21 -62.45 6.67 7.58
N CYS A 22 -62.31 5.65 6.72
CA CYS A 22 -61.13 4.76 6.72
C CYS A 22 -59.99 5.26 5.81
N ALA A 23 -60.20 6.34 5.07
CA ALA A 23 -59.16 6.99 4.28
C ALA A 23 -58.74 8.29 4.99
N GLN A 24 -57.50 8.32 5.50
CA GLN A 24 -56.83 9.48 6.13
C GLN A 24 -57.09 9.73 7.62
N LEU A 25 -56.78 8.74 8.45
CA LEU A 25 -55.89 9.03 9.59
C LEU A 25 -54.46 8.74 9.14
N LYS A 26 -53.94 9.55 8.21
CA LYS A 26 -52.48 9.73 8.16
C LYS A 26 -52.15 10.42 9.47
N THR A 27 -51.65 9.64 10.40
CA THR A 27 -51.17 10.14 11.69
C THR A 27 -50.30 11.36 11.42
N THR A 28 -50.43 12.44 12.19
CA THR A 28 -49.47 13.57 12.12
C THR A 28 -48.08 13.14 12.60
N ASP A 29 -47.96 11.91 13.10
CA ASP A 29 -46.73 11.26 13.47
C ASP A 29 -45.92 10.90 12.21
N THR A 30 -44.98 11.78 11.89
CA THR A 30 -44.05 11.62 10.77
C THR A 30 -43.15 10.40 10.94
N LEU A 31 -42.84 9.98 12.17
CA LEU A 31 -42.03 8.79 12.43
C LEU A 31 -42.80 7.53 12.08
N TYR A 32 -44.05 7.42 12.54
CA TYR A 32 -44.92 6.27 12.20
C TYR A 32 -45.10 6.15 10.69
N ASN A 33 -45.41 7.25 10.00
CA ASN A 33 -45.60 7.23 8.55
C ASN A 33 -44.30 6.82 7.81
N ASN A 34 -43.14 7.33 8.23
CA ASN A 34 -41.86 6.95 7.64
C ASN A 34 -41.44 5.51 8.00
N PHE A 35 -41.96 4.92 9.07
CA PHE A 35 -41.71 3.52 9.40
C PHE A 35 -42.52 2.58 8.50
N ILE A 36 -43.79 2.93 8.24
CA ILE A 36 -44.68 2.14 7.37
C ILE A 36 -44.33 2.30 5.88
N ASP A 37 -43.94 3.51 5.45
CA ASP A 37 -43.45 3.78 4.09
C ASP A 37 -42.05 4.44 4.15
N PRO A 38 -40.98 3.64 4.27
CA PRO A 38 -39.63 4.15 4.40
C PRO A 38 -39.22 5.11 3.27
N PRO A 39 -38.65 6.28 3.60
CA PRO A 39 -38.13 7.20 2.58
C PRO A 39 -36.94 6.58 1.84
N GLN A 40 -36.59 7.16 0.68
CA GLN A 40 -35.43 6.70 -0.12
C GLN A 40 -34.11 6.67 0.66
N SER A 41 -33.94 7.55 1.65
CA SER A 41 -32.76 7.59 2.51
C SER A 41 -32.62 6.38 3.45
N ALA A 42 -33.72 5.68 3.77
CA ALA A 42 -33.72 4.52 4.66
C ALA A 42 -33.56 3.18 3.92
N LYS A 43 -33.65 3.20 2.59
CA LYS A 43 -33.60 1.99 1.73
C LYS A 43 -32.15 1.57 1.43
N PRO A 44 -31.89 0.26 1.28
CA PRO A 44 -30.54 -0.21 1.00
C PRO A 44 -30.09 0.18 -0.41
N ARG A 45 -28.76 0.21 -0.59
CA ARG A 45 -28.09 0.22 -1.89
C ARG A 45 -27.46 -1.15 -2.13
N VAL A 46 -27.09 -1.44 -3.38
CA VAL A 46 -26.36 -2.67 -3.74
C VAL A 46 -25.10 -2.37 -4.53
N TRP A 47 -24.07 -3.20 -4.40
CA TRP A 47 -22.99 -3.25 -5.37
C TRP A 47 -23.47 -3.95 -6.64
N TRP A 48 -23.18 -3.35 -7.80
CA TRP A 48 -23.55 -3.90 -9.09
C TRP A 48 -22.33 -3.94 -10.01
N HIS A 49 -21.79 -5.15 -10.14
CA HIS A 49 -20.56 -5.40 -10.89
C HIS A 49 -20.87 -5.81 -12.32
N TRP A 50 -20.33 -5.07 -13.28
CA TRP A 50 -20.27 -5.47 -14.68
C TRP A 50 -19.08 -6.39 -14.86
N MET A 51 -19.36 -7.69 -14.91
CA MET A 51 -18.35 -8.74 -14.91
C MET A 51 -17.74 -8.94 -16.30
N ASN A 52 -16.50 -8.46 -16.48
CA ASN A 52 -15.65 -8.72 -17.64
C ASN A 52 -16.30 -8.35 -18.98
N GLY A 53 -16.98 -7.21 -19.01
CA GLY A 53 -17.68 -6.70 -20.20
C GLY A 53 -18.93 -7.47 -20.61
N ASN A 54 -19.42 -8.42 -19.81
CA ASN A 54 -20.67 -9.15 -20.08
C ASN A 54 -21.90 -8.29 -19.79
N VAL A 55 -22.17 -7.30 -20.65
CA VAL A 55 -23.17 -6.26 -20.40
C VAL A 55 -24.07 -6.10 -21.62
N THR A 56 -25.38 -5.97 -21.40
CA THR A 56 -26.36 -5.64 -22.44
C THR A 56 -27.39 -4.63 -21.91
N LYS A 57 -27.93 -3.77 -22.78
CA LYS A 57 -28.99 -2.83 -22.39
C LYS A 57 -30.27 -3.52 -21.89
N ASP A 58 -30.59 -4.71 -22.42
CA ASP A 58 -31.72 -5.52 -21.94
C ASP A 58 -31.49 -6.01 -20.50
N GLY A 59 -30.28 -6.50 -20.19
CA GLY A 59 -29.90 -6.86 -18.82
C GLY A 59 -29.98 -5.67 -17.86
N ILE A 60 -29.42 -4.52 -18.26
CA ILE A 60 -29.50 -3.25 -17.50
C ILE A 60 -30.96 -2.87 -17.21
N TYR A 61 -31.83 -2.96 -18.22
CA TYR A 61 -33.25 -2.65 -18.06
C TYR A 61 -33.90 -3.56 -17.01
N LYS A 62 -33.66 -4.86 -17.11
CA LYS A 62 -34.23 -5.86 -16.18
C LYS A 62 -33.71 -5.68 -14.76
N ASP A 63 -32.40 -5.45 -14.60
CA ASP A 63 -31.75 -5.25 -13.30
C ASP A 63 -32.29 -4.01 -12.59
N LEU A 64 -32.29 -2.84 -13.22
CA LEU A 64 -32.72 -1.59 -12.57
C LEU A 64 -34.22 -1.60 -12.24
N ASN A 65 -35.06 -2.19 -13.11
CA ASN A 65 -36.48 -2.37 -12.79
C ASN A 65 -36.70 -3.39 -11.66
N TRP A 66 -35.89 -4.44 -11.58
CA TRP A 66 -35.92 -5.37 -10.45
C TRP A 66 -35.53 -4.67 -9.14
N MET A 67 -34.44 -3.88 -9.14
CA MET A 67 -34.02 -3.10 -7.97
C MET A 67 -35.15 -2.21 -7.47
N LYS A 68 -35.81 -1.49 -8.39
CA LYS A 68 -36.95 -0.64 -8.06
C LYS A 68 -38.10 -1.42 -7.41
N ARG A 69 -38.48 -2.57 -7.97
CA ARG A 69 -39.55 -3.42 -7.43
C ARG A 69 -39.18 -4.03 -6.08
N ALA A 70 -37.92 -4.36 -5.86
CA ALA A 70 -37.41 -4.91 -4.62
C ALA A 70 -37.27 -3.87 -3.49
N GLY A 71 -37.50 -2.58 -3.77
CA GLY A 71 -37.37 -1.52 -2.78
C GLY A 71 -35.92 -1.07 -2.54
N ILE A 72 -35.01 -1.38 -3.45
CA ILE A 72 -33.63 -0.87 -3.45
C ILE A 72 -33.63 0.57 -3.95
N ALA A 73 -32.87 1.44 -3.28
CA ALA A 73 -32.84 2.88 -3.58
C ALA A 73 -31.68 3.32 -4.48
N GLY A 74 -30.74 2.44 -4.77
CA GLY A 74 -29.62 2.76 -5.62
C GLY A 74 -28.59 1.66 -5.74
N PHE A 75 -27.55 1.93 -6.50
CA PHE A 75 -26.46 0.99 -6.74
C PHE A 75 -25.11 1.71 -6.83
N GLN A 76 -24.05 0.96 -6.54
CA GLN A 76 -22.67 1.36 -6.72
C GLN A 76 -22.07 0.49 -7.83
N HIS A 77 -21.71 1.12 -8.94
CA HIS A 77 -21.31 0.46 -10.17
C HIS A 77 -19.79 0.22 -10.22
N PHE A 78 -19.41 -0.99 -10.60
CA PHE A 78 -18.03 -1.42 -10.80
C PHE A 78 -17.88 -2.06 -12.19
N ASP A 79 -16.88 -1.64 -12.96
CA ASP A 79 -16.48 -2.35 -14.19
C ASP A 79 -15.32 -3.29 -13.84
N ALA A 80 -15.65 -4.53 -13.50
CA ALA A 80 -14.74 -5.46 -12.84
C ALA A 80 -14.34 -6.61 -13.76
N ALA A 81 -13.05 -6.89 -13.86
CA ALA A 81 -12.51 -7.91 -14.74
C ALA A 81 -11.93 -9.08 -13.96
N MET A 82 -12.82 -9.91 -13.40
CA MET A 82 -12.46 -11.23 -12.89
C MET A 82 -12.65 -12.29 -14.00
N THR A 83 -11.97 -13.43 -13.88
CA THR A 83 -12.10 -14.56 -14.82
C THR A 83 -13.54 -15.03 -14.91
N THR A 84 -14.25 -14.52 -15.92
CA THR A 84 -15.68 -14.77 -16.16
C THR A 84 -15.85 -15.27 -17.60
N PRO A 85 -16.55 -16.39 -17.83
CA PRO A 85 -16.88 -16.85 -19.17
C PRO A 85 -17.64 -15.78 -19.96
N GLN A 86 -17.45 -15.72 -21.28
CA GLN A 86 -18.27 -14.85 -22.12
C GLN A 86 -19.71 -15.40 -22.18
N ARG A 87 -20.67 -14.55 -21.81
CA ARG A 87 -22.12 -14.83 -21.80
C ARG A 87 -22.93 -13.92 -22.72
N VAL A 88 -22.25 -13.00 -23.41
CA VAL A 88 -22.81 -12.06 -24.38
C VAL A 88 -22.15 -12.24 -25.75
N LYS A 89 -22.81 -11.77 -26.82
CA LYS A 89 -22.24 -11.84 -28.17
C LYS A 89 -20.91 -11.09 -28.28
N GLU A 90 -20.86 -9.89 -27.73
CA GLU A 90 -19.69 -9.02 -27.74
C GLU A 90 -19.53 -8.41 -26.35
N ARG A 91 -18.30 -8.44 -25.81
CA ARG A 91 -17.99 -7.81 -24.53
C ARG A 91 -17.88 -6.31 -24.71
N LEU A 92 -18.42 -5.55 -23.76
CA LEU A 92 -18.24 -4.11 -23.70
C LEU A 92 -16.92 -3.79 -22.99
N VAL A 93 -15.95 -3.27 -23.75
CA VAL A 93 -14.64 -2.86 -23.23
C VAL A 93 -14.75 -1.47 -22.61
N PHE A 94 -14.19 -1.30 -21.41
CA PHE A 94 -14.25 -0.06 -20.62
C PHE A 94 -14.00 1.19 -21.46
N MET A 95 -14.88 2.19 -21.33
CA MET A 95 -14.81 3.51 -21.97
C MET A 95 -14.78 3.55 -23.51
N THR A 96 -14.96 2.42 -24.20
CA THR A 96 -15.25 2.41 -25.65
C THR A 96 -16.63 3.05 -25.95
N PRO A 97 -16.90 3.47 -27.20
CA PRO A 97 -18.21 4.04 -27.55
C PRO A 97 -19.41 3.16 -27.16
N ALA A 98 -19.31 1.84 -27.36
CA ALA A 98 -20.37 0.88 -27.01
C ALA A 98 -20.58 0.79 -25.49
N TRP A 99 -19.51 0.78 -24.70
CA TRP A 99 -19.59 0.83 -23.24
C TRP A 99 -20.22 2.14 -22.76
N LYS A 100 -19.79 3.28 -23.31
CA LYS A 100 -20.34 4.60 -22.96
C LYS A 100 -21.82 4.70 -23.29
N ASP A 101 -22.26 4.13 -24.42
CA ASP A 101 -23.67 4.07 -24.79
C ASP A 101 -24.51 3.23 -23.80
N ALA A 102 -23.99 2.08 -23.35
CA ALA A 102 -24.63 1.28 -22.29
C ALA A 102 -24.66 2.01 -20.94
N PHE A 103 -23.58 2.70 -20.58
CA PHE A 103 -23.49 3.46 -19.34
C PHE A 103 -24.40 4.70 -19.35
N GLN A 104 -24.51 5.39 -20.48
CA GLN A 104 -25.45 6.49 -20.66
C GLN A 104 -26.90 6.02 -20.51
N TYR A 105 -27.24 4.87 -21.12
CA TYR A 105 -28.55 4.24 -20.98
C TYR A 105 -28.86 3.90 -19.52
N THR A 106 -27.90 3.29 -18.82
CA THR A 106 -27.97 3.01 -17.37
C THR A 106 -28.28 4.27 -16.57
N THR A 107 -27.53 5.34 -16.83
CA THR A 107 -27.66 6.61 -16.09
C THR A 107 -29.06 7.22 -16.26
N ARG A 108 -29.57 7.26 -17.50
CA ARG A 108 -30.92 7.79 -17.81
C ARG A 108 -32.03 6.94 -17.19
N LEU A 109 -31.87 5.61 -17.21
CA LEU A 109 -32.85 4.70 -16.61
C LEU A 109 -32.84 4.76 -15.08
N ALA A 110 -31.67 4.84 -14.45
CA ALA A 110 -31.55 5.02 -13.01
C ALA A 110 -32.23 6.32 -12.56
N ASP A 111 -31.99 7.42 -13.28
CA ASP A 111 -32.59 8.72 -13.00
C ASP A 111 -34.13 8.68 -13.09
N SER A 112 -34.68 8.08 -14.15
CA SER A 112 -36.15 7.94 -14.32
C SER A 112 -36.80 7.08 -13.23
N LEU A 113 -36.07 6.09 -12.72
CA LEU A 113 -36.50 5.22 -11.62
C LEU A 113 -36.24 5.83 -10.23
N LYS A 114 -35.56 7.00 -10.16
CA LYS A 114 -35.10 7.66 -8.93
C LYS A 114 -34.18 6.77 -8.10
N LEU A 115 -33.26 6.07 -8.76
CA LEU A 115 -32.21 5.27 -8.13
C LEU A 115 -30.95 6.13 -7.97
N GLU A 116 -30.39 6.16 -6.78
CA GLU A 116 -29.07 6.73 -6.51
C GLU A 116 -27.99 5.91 -7.24
N MET A 117 -27.03 6.61 -7.84
CA MET A 117 -25.96 5.98 -8.62
C MET A 117 -24.59 6.43 -8.10
N ALA A 118 -23.72 5.45 -7.84
CA ALA A 118 -22.31 5.68 -7.53
C ALA A 118 -21.39 4.92 -8.50
N ILE A 119 -20.13 5.34 -8.60
CA ILE A 119 -19.05 4.63 -9.30
C ILE A 119 -17.84 4.45 -8.38
N ALA A 120 -17.02 3.42 -8.63
CA ALA A 120 -15.72 3.26 -7.98
C ALA A 120 -14.74 4.42 -8.27
N GLY A 121 -13.69 4.52 -7.45
CA GLY A 121 -12.61 5.50 -7.62
C GLY A 121 -11.67 5.24 -8.80
N SER A 122 -11.76 4.05 -9.40
CA SER A 122 -10.97 3.60 -10.54
C SER A 122 -11.74 2.57 -11.38
N PRO A 123 -11.29 2.23 -12.60
CA PRO A 123 -11.71 0.97 -13.24
C PRO A 123 -11.36 -0.22 -12.33
N GLY A 124 -12.13 -1.30 -12.37
CA GLY A 124 -12.12 -2.31 -11.31
C GLY A 124 -12.88 -1.82 -10.08
N TRP A 125 -12.30 -1.99 -8.88
CA TRP A 125 -12.87 -1.51 -7.63
C TRP A 125 -11.93 -0.61 -6.82
N SER A 126 -10.62 -0.91 -6.78
CA SER A 126 -9.67 -0.19 -5.93
C SER A 126 -8.36 0.11 -6.68
N GLN A 127 -7.69 1.26 -6.44
CA GLN A 127 -8.13 2.41 -5.62
C GLN A 127 -8.27 3.67 -6.46
N SER A 128 -7.22 4.03 -7.20
CA SER A 128 -7.17 5.24 -8.03
C SER A 128 -6.04 5.09 -9.05
N GLY A 129 -6.10 4.01 -9.82
CA GLY A 129 -5.18 3.74 -10.93
C GLY A 129 -5.85 3.77 -12.29
N GLY A 130 -5.03 3.81 -13.34
CA GLY A 130 -5.49 3.73 -14.72
C GLY A 130 -4.36 3.99 -15.72
N PRO A 131 -4.53 3.63 -17.00
CA PRO A 131 -3.47 3.72 -18.02
C PRO A 131 -3.03 5.16 -18.33
N TRP A 132 -3.79 6.17 -17.88
CA TRP A 132 -3.46 7.59 -18.02
C TRP A 132 -2.54 8.12 -16.91
N VAL A 133 -2.20 7.32 -15.90
CA VAL A 133 -1.21 7.71 -14.87
C VAL A 133 0.19 7.50 -15.43
N PRO A 134 0.95 8.58 -15.76
CA PRO A 134 2.30 8.41 -16.26
C PRO A 134 3.22 7.90 -15.14
N PRO A 135 4.33 7.21 -15.48
CA PRO A 135 5.25 6.65 -14.48
C PRO A 135 5.70 7.65 -13.39
N LYS A 136 6.01 8.90 -13.76
CA LYS A 136 6.40 9.94 -12.79
C LYS A 136 5.34 10.25 -11.71
N ASP A 137 4.07 10.00 -12.02
CA ASP A 137 2.92 10.27 -11.15
C ASP A 137 2.39 8.99 -10.50
N GLY A 138 3.10 7.86 -10.62
CA GLY A 138 2.78 6.62 -9.90
C GLY A 138 3.29 6.60 -8.46
N MET A 139 2.78 5.67 -7.65
CA MET A 139 3.24 5.43 -6.27
C MET A 139 4.73 5.05 -6.22
N LYS A 140 5.47 5.61 -5.25
CA LYS A 140 6.94 5.50 -5.16
C LYS A 140 7.39 4.83 -3.87
N LYS A 141 8.56 4.19 -3.93
CA LYS A 141 9.32 3.72 -2.77
C LYS A 141 10.70 4.37 -2.74
N ILE A 142 11.22 4.68 -1.57
CA ILE A 142 12.65 5.05 -1.44
C ILE A 142 13.53 3.80 -1.56
N GLY A 143 14.70 3.94 -2.16
CA GLY A 143 15.72 2.90 -2.30
C GLY A 143 17.12 3.52 -2.15
N TRP A 144 18.13 2.68 -1.96
CA TRP A 144 19.48 3.18 -1.71
C TRP A 144 20.56 2.21 -2.15
N SER A 145 21.75 2.77 -2.40
CA SER A 145 23.01 2.05 -2.49
C SER A 145 23.98 2.57 -1.43
N GLU A 146 24.97 1.75 -1.06
CA GLU A 146 25.92 2.09 0.00
C GLU A 146 27.36 1.88 -0.42
N THR A 147 28.27 2.68 0.15
CA THR A 147 29.71 2.54 -0.06
C THR A 147 30.48 2.96 1.18
N SER A 148 31.30 2.05 1.72
CA SER A 148 32.17 2.33 2.85
C SER A 148 33.51 2.90 2.39
N VAL A 149 33.99 3.94 3.06
CA VAL A 149 35.24 4.64 2.73
C VAL A 149 36.03 5.00 3.99
N GLN A 150 37.36 4.97 3.86
CA GLN A 150 38.28 5.49 4.87
C GLN A 150 38.51 6.98 4.62
N GLY A 151 38.11 7.83 5.56
CA GLY A 151 38.34 9.27 5.52
C GLY A 151 39.75 9.69 5.91
N GLY A 152 39.98 11.00 6.05
CA GLY A 152 41.32 11.60 6.21
C GLY A 152 42.03 11.83 4.87
N LYS A 153 41.29 11.72 3.76
CA LYS A 153 41.76 11.90 2.39
C LYS A 153 40.62 12.33 1.48
N THR A 154 40.96 12.81 0.28
CA THR A 154 39.97 13.03 -0.77
C THR A 154 39.52 11.68 -1.34
N ILE A 155 38.21 11.47 -1.32
CA ILE A 155 37.53 10.33 -1.93
C ILE A 155 37.11 10.71 -3.34
N ASN A 156 37.60 9.96 -4.33
CA ASN A 156 37.28 10.09 -5.74
C ASN A 156 36.78 8.73 -6.25
N ILE A 157 35.46 8.54 -6.27
CA ILE A 157 34.83 7.27 -6.66
C ILE A 157 33.55 7.54 -7.45
N VAL A 158 33.10 6.54 -8.21
CA VAL A 158 31.75 6.54 -8.79
C VAL A 158 30.83 5.82 -7.80
N LEU A 159 29.81 6.52 -7.30
CA LEU A 159 28.84 5.92 -6.40
C LEU A 159 27.86 5.04 -7.19
N PRO A 160 27.60 3.79 -6.76
CA PRO A 160 26.60 2.93 -7.39
C PRO A 160 25.23 3.61 -7.35
N LYS A 161 24.42 3.43 -8.40
CA LYS A 161 23.04 3.95 -8.40
C LYS A 161 22.16 3.11 -7.46
N PRO A 162 21.19 3.72 -6.76
CA PRO A 162 20.17 2.97 -6.04
C PRO A 162 19.31 2.14 -7.01
N PRO A 163 18.68 1.04 -6.56
CA PRO A 163 17.81 0.23 -7.40
C PRO A 163 16.66 1.04 -8.04
N GLY A 164 16.68 1.16 -9.36
CA GLY A 164 15.65 1.83 -10.15
C GLY A 164 14.45 0.94 -10.52
N ILE A 165 14.46 -0.33 -10.13
CA ILE A 165 13.46 -1.31 -10.53
C ILE A 165 12.12 -1.07 -9.82
N THR A 166 11.05 -1.19 -10.58
CA THR A 166 9.67 -1.18 -10.07
C THR A 166 9.38 -2.39 -9.20
N GLY A 167 8.88 -2.16 -7.98
CA GLY A 167 8.58 -3.21 -7.00
C GLY A 167 8.51 -2.71 -5.55
N PRO A 168 8.38 -3.61 -4.56
CA PRO A 168 8.04 -3.25 -3.17
C PRO A 168 9.20 -2.75 -2.31
N PHE A 169 10.43 -3.23 -2.54
CA PHE A 169 11.59 -2.89 -1.70
C PHE A 169 12.88 -3.12 -2.48
N GLN A 170 13.83 -2.18 -2.37
CA GLN A 170 15.13 -2.23 -3.05
C GLN A 170 15.02 -2.77 -4.49
N ASN A 171 15.75 -3.84 -4.82
CA ASN A 171 15.78 -4.43 -6.15
C ASN A 171 14.77 -5.58 -6.35
N ILE A 172 13.83 -5.80 -5.43
CA ILE A 172 12.77 -6.80 -5.59
C ILE A 172 11.82 -6.34 -6.69
N PRO A 173 11.63 -7.13 -7.75
CA PRO A 173 10.71 -6.78 -8.82
C PRO A 173 9.25 -6.87 -8.34
N TYR A 174 8.41 -6.01 -8.91
CA TYR A 174 6.97 -6.14 -8.79
C TYR A 174 6.49 -7.47 -9.38
N VAL A 175 5.69 -8.21 -8.61
CA VAL A 175 5.03 -9.43 -9.07
C VAL A 175 3.53 -9.18 -9.01
N ARG A 176 2.85 -9.40 -10.14
CA ARG A 176 1.39 -9.25 -10.23
C ARG A 176 0.69 -10.25 -9.32
N ILE A 177 -0.45 -9.86 -8.77
CA ILE A 177 -1.25 -10.75 -7.94
C ILE A 177 -2.08 -11.66 -8.85
N GLU A 178 -1.73 -12.94 -8.87
CA GLU A 178 -2.44 -13.95 -9.66
C GLU A 178 -3.92 -14.00 -9.27
N GLY A 179 -4.82 -14.01 -10.28
CA GLY A 179 -6.27 -14.05 -10.08
C GLY A 179 -6.95 -12.71 -9.75
N LEU A 180 -6.19 -11.67 -9.38
CA LEU A 180 -6.72 -10.31 -9.13
C LEU A 180 -6.27 -9.30 -10.18
N GLU A 181 -5.03 -9.40 -10.65
CA GLU A 181 -4.48 -8.52 -11.67
C GLU A 181 -4.43 -9.25 -13.01
N ASN A 182 -5.14 -8.72 -14.01
CA ASN A 182 -5.12 -9.31 -15.34
C ASN A 182 -3.71 -9.17 -15.95
N PRO A 183 -3.19 -10.23 -16.61
CA PRO A 183 -1.93 -10.15 -17.30
C PRO A 183 -2.03 -9.11 -18.42
N THR A 184 -1.08 -8.18 -18.43
CA THR A 184 -0.94 -7.20 -19.50
C THR A 184 0.20 -7.62 -20.41
N ASN A 185 0.04 -7.47 -21.73
CA ASN A 185 1.15 -7.64 -22.68
C ASN A 185 2.17 -6.48 -22.62
N GLN A 186 1.94 -5.48 -21.76
CA GLN A 186 2.82 -4.32 -21.59
C GLN A 186 3.92 -4.60 -20.56
N PRO A 187 5.16 -4.13 -20.81
CA PRO A 187 6.24 -4.24 -19.85
C PRO A 187 5.91 -3.45 -18.58
N THR A 188 6.40 -3.92 -17.43
CA THR A 188 6.27 -3.19 -16.15
C THR A 188 6.91 -1.81 -16.27
N PRO A 189 6.15 -0.70 -16.11
CA PRO A 189 6.68 0.65 -16.22
C PRO A 189 7.85 0.87 -15.25
N GLN A 190 8.84 1.67 -15.65
CA GLN A 190 9.99 2.02 -14.82
C GLN A 190 10.06 3.54 -14.68
N TYR A 191 10.43 4.01 -13.49
CA TYR A 191 10.75 5.41 -13.22
C TYR A 191 11.61 5.47 -11.97
N ALA A 192 12.70 6.24 -12.02
CA ALA A 192 13.57 6.43 -10.87
C ALA A 192 14.22 7.82 -10.90
N GLN A 193 14.52 8.36 -9.72
CA GLN A 193 15.22 9.63 -9.52
C GLN A 193 16.12 9.54 -8.28
N ASP A 194 17.20 10.31 -8.25
CA ASP A 194 18.00 10.51 -7.05
C ASP A 194 17.27 11.43 -6.05
N VAL A 195 17.59 11.29 -4.77
CA VAL A 195 17.06 12.09 -3.66
C VAL A 195 18.17 12.91 -3.02
N ALA A 196 19.15 12.21 -2.44
CA ALA A 196 20.23 12.83 -1.67
C ALA A 196 21.40 11.84 -1.55
N VAL A 197 22.60 12.36 -1.28
CA VAL A 197 23.77 11.57 -0.92
C VAL A 197 24.23 11.98 0.47
N ILE A 198 24.12 11.04 1.41
CA ILE A 198 24.38 11.26 2.83
C ILE A 198 25.58 10.43 3.25
N ALA A 199 26.60 11.06 3.82
CA ALA A 199 27.70 10.38 4.48
C ALA A 199 27.48 10.38 5.98
N TYR A 200 27.79 9.27 6.66
CA TYR A 200 27.82 9.23 8.11
C TYR A 200 29.04 8.48 8.65
N LYS A 201 29.54 8.93 9.80
CA LYS A 201 30.66 8.27 10.47
C LYS A 201 30.17 7.04 11.20
N LEU A 202 30.83 5.91 10.96
CA LEU A 202 30.56 4.66 11.67
C LEU A 202 31.13 4.75 13.09
N ALA A 203 30.40 4.19 14.07
CA ALA A 203 30.96 3.92 15.38
C ALA A 203 32.10 2.90 15.25
N ASP A 204 33.12 2.98 16.10
CA ASP A 204 34.26 2.03 16.06
C ASP A 204 33.83 0.58 16.29
N THR A 205 32.67 0.38 16.93
CA THR A 205 32.03 -0.93 17.14
C THR A 205 31.25 -1.45 15.94
N ASP A 206 30.90 -0.60 14.96
CA ASP A 206 30.16 -0.98 13.74
C ASP A 206 31.14 -1.35 12.62
N ILE A 207 31.67 -2.57 12.70
CA ILE A 207 32.59 -3.14 11.73
C ILE A 207 31.80 -3.93 10.67
N PRO A 208 31.80 -3.51 9.39
CA PRO A 208 31.06 -4.19 8.33
C PRO A 208 31.58 -5.60 8.00
N MET A 209 30.70 -6.48 7.52
CA MET A 209 31.03 -7.87 7.14
C MET A 209 32.15 -7.97 6.09
N HIS A 210 32.22 -7.04 5.13
CA HIS A 210 33.28 -7.03 4.11
C HIS A 210 34.66 -6.69 4.68
N VAL A 211 34.72 -6.07 5.87
CA VAL A 211 35.97 -5.84 6.63
C VAL A 211 36.31 -7.06 7.46
N LEU A 212 35.32 -7.67 8.14
CA LEU A 212 35.51 -8.85 8.98
C LEU A 212 35.87 -10.12 8.20
N LYS A 213 35.36 -10.26 6.97
CA LYS A 213 35.62 -11.38 6.04
C LYS A 213 35.57 -12.77 6.71
N PRO A 214 34.48 -13.14 7.41
CA PRO A 214 34.37 -14.48 7.97
C PRO A 214 34.39 -15.55 6.88
N ILE A 215 34.93 -16.72 7.21
CA ILE A 215 34.83 -17.89 6.35
C ILE A 215 33.41 -18.42 6.45
N LEU A 216 32.73 -18.53 5.31
CA LEU A 216 31.38 -19.06 5.22
C LEU A 216 31.42 -20.56 4.88
N THR A 217 30.64 -21.34 5.63
CA THR A 217 30.35 -22.76 5.33
C THR A 217 28.85 -23.00 5.43
N SER A 218 28.34 -24.04 4.79
CA SER A 218 26.90 -24.33 4.72
C SER A 218 26.61 -25.83 4.81
N SER A 219 25.34 -26.17 5.05
CA SER A 219 24.82 -27.55 4.96
C SER A 219 25.00 -28.19 3.59
N GLY A 220 25.12 -27.37 2.55
CA GLY A 220 25.40 -27.79 1.18
C GLY A 220 25.40 -26.60 0.21
N GLY A 221 25.59 -26.88 -1.08
CA GLY A 221 25.59 -25.87 -2.14
C GLY A 221 26.86 -24.99 -2.14
N ASN A 222 26.86 -23.98 -3.01
CA ASN A 222 28.01 -23.09 -3.26
C ASN A 222 27.67 -21.63 -2.96
N ILE A 223 27.05 -21.36 -1.80
CA ILE A 223 26.74 -20.00 -1.35
C ILE A 223 28.02 -19.33 -0.86
N THR A 224 28.27 -18.10 -1.30
CA THR A 224 29.44 -17.30 -0.92
C THR A 224 29.06 -16.15 0.00
N LEU A 225 30.03 -15.67 0.80
CA LEU A 225 29.82 -14.47 1.63
C LEU A 225 29.47 -13.25 0.78
N ALA A 226 30.10 -13.08 -0.38
CA ALA A 226 29.85 -11.94 -1.26
C ALA A 226 28.39 -11.88 -1.71
N GLN A 227 27.81 -13.02 -2.10
CA GLN A 227 26.39 -13.12 -2.49
C GLN A 227 25.43 -12.80 -1.33
N LEU A 228 25.80 -13.13 -0.09
CA LEU A 228 24.94 -12.87 1.08
C LEU A 228 25.03 -11.44 1.61
N THR A 229 25.91 -10.60 1.05
CA THR A 229 26.21 -9.24 1.55
C THR A 229 26.39 -8.21 0.44
N ASP A 230 25.90 -8.48 -0.77
CA ASP A 230 26.00 -7.57 -1.92
C ASP A 230 24.87 -6.53 -1.97
N GLY A 231 23.86 -6.65 -1.11
CA GLY A 231 22.67 -5.82 -1.07
C GLY A 231 21.62 -6.19 -2.13
N ASP A 232 21.79 -7.31 -2.84
CA ASP A 232 20.79 -7.88 -3.74
C ASP A 232 19.82 -8.76 -2.95
N VAL A 233 18.65 -8.21 -2.63
CA VAL A 233 17.59 -8.92 -1.88
C VAL A 233 16.63 -9.69 -2.79
N ALA A 234 16.86 -9.71 -4.10
CA ALA A 234 15.99 -10.34 -5.08
C ALA A 234 16.58 -11.65 -5.63
N ASN A 235 17.88 -11.69 -5.86
CA ASN A 235 18.59 -12.83 -6.43
C ASN A 235 18.87 -13.89 -5.36
N THR A 236 18.09 -14.97 -5.37
CA THR A 236 18.24 -16.03 -4.38
C THR A 236 19.14 -17.17 -4.88
N THR A 237 19.98 -17.69 -3.99
CA THR A 237 20.65 -18.99 -4.17
C THR A 237 20.00 -20.05 -3.27
N LEU A 238 19.79 -21.26 -3.80
CA LEU A 238 19.27 -22.37 -3.00
C LEU A 238 20.32 -22.83 -1.98
N LEU A 239 19.95 -22.80 -0.70
CA LEU A 239 20.68 -23.44 0.40
C LEU A 239 20.10 -24.86 0.62
N PRO A 240 20.81 -25.93 0.22
CA PRO A 240 20.33 -27.30 0.39
C PRO A 240 20.27 -27.71 1.87
N ALA A 241 19.35 -28.62 2.17
CA ALA A 241 19.28 -29.27 3.48
C ALA A 241 20.39 -30.33 3.62
N ASP A 242 20.82 -30.57 4.85
CA ASP A 242 21.64 -31.72 5.21
C ASP A 242 20.79 -32.99 5.36
N THR A 243 21.45 -34.09 5.75
CA THR A 243 20.81 -35.41 5.93
C THR A 243 19.77 -35.45 7.05
N LYS A 244 19.71 -34.44 7.91
CA LYS A 244 18.71 -34.29 8.99
C LYS A 244 17.55 -33.39 8.56
N GLY A 245 17.54 -32.92 7.30
CA GLY A 245 16.54 -31.98 6.81
C GLY A 245 16.73 -30.55 7.33
N GLN A 246 17.92 -30.21 7.83
CA GLN A 246 18.26 -28.86 8.27
C GLN A 246 19.08 -28.13 7.21
N ALA A 247 18.71 -26.90 6.89
CA ALA A 247 19.54 -26.02 6.07
C ALA A 247 20.26 -25.03 6.99
N TRP A 248 21.58 -24.89 6.89
CA TRP A 248 22.33 -23.98 7.78
C TRP A 248 23.47 -23.25 7.09
N LEU A 249 23.78 -22.06 7.61
CA LEU A 249 24.93 -21.24 7.25
C LEU A 249 25.76 -20.97 8.50
N GLN A 250 27.08 -21.10 8.39
CA GLN A 250 28.01 -20.90 9.49
C GLN A 250 29.09 -19.88 9.08
N PHE A 251 29.22 -18.85 9.91
CA PHE A 251 30.21 -17.78 9.80
C PHE A 251 31.32 -18.02 10.81
N ALA A 252 32.55 -18.20 10.35
CA ALA A 252 33.74 -18.37 11.18
C ALA A 252 34.63 -17.12 11.10
N PHE A 253 34.77 -16.43 12.23
CA PHE A 253 35.58 -15.22 12.36
C PHE A 253 37.00 -15.55 12.84
N LYS A 254 37.99 -14.78 12.37
CA LYS A 254 39.40 -14.93 12.78
C LYS A 254 39.58 -14.77 14.29
N ASN A 255 38.90 -13.79 14.87
CA ASN A 255 38.88 -13.48 16.29
C ASN A 255 37.43 -13.51 16.80
N PRO A 256 37.19 -13.74 18.11
CA PRO A 256 35.85 -13.59 18.68
C PRO A 256 35.25 -12.23 18.32
N CYS A 257 34.02 -12.24 17.81
CA CYS A 257 33.30 -11.06 17.36
C CYS A 257 31.96 -10.98 18.11
N THR A 258 31.53 -9.77 18.45
CA THR A 258 30.22 -9.53 19.08
C THR A 258 29.21 -9.16 18.01
N ILE A 259 28.16 -9.98 17.85
CA ILE A 259 27.03 -9.72 16.95
C ILE A 259 25.84 -9.24 17.78
N LYS A 260 25.19 -8.18 17.32
CA LYS A 260 24.05 -7.53 18.01
C LYS A 260 22.77 -7.51 17.18
N ALA A 261 22.87 -7.60 15.85
CA ALA A 261 21.72 -7.64 14.96
C ALA A 261 22.00 -8.49 13.72
N MET A 262 20.94 -8.80 12.97
CA MET A 262 21.03 -9.48 11.68
C MET A 262 19.99 -8.94 10.70
N THR A 263 20.36 -8.89 9.43
CA THR A 263 19.45 -8.63 8.29
C THR A 263 19.31 -9.92 7.49
N ILE A 264 18.08 -10.30 7.17
CA ILE A 264 17.79 -11.57 6.49
C ILE A 264 16.80 -11.31 5.35
N ALA A 265 17.15 -11.73 4.15
CA ALA A 265 16.28 -11.83 2.99
C ALA A 265 16.26 -13.29 2.49
N CYS A 266 15.21 -14.03 2.83
CA CYS A 266 15.03 -15.42 2.42
C CYS A 266 13.54 -15.79 2.30
N ARG A 267 13.21 -16.74 1.43
CA ARG A 267 11.84 -17.26 1.28
C ARG A 267 11.73 -18.62 1.97
N GLY A 268 10.81 -18.80 2.93
CA GLY A 268 10.56 -20.12 3.54
C GLY A 268 10.39 -20.13 5.07
N ASN A 269 10.43 -21.35 5.63
CA ASN A 269 9.91 -21.78 6.94
C ASN A 269 10.24 -20.85 8.15
N ASN A 270 9.37 -20.84 9.17
CA ASN A 270 9.46 -19.99 10.36
C ASN A 270 10.26 -20.60 11.54
N ASP A 271 10.67 -21.87 11.45
CA ASP A 271 11.47 -22.51 12.49
C ASP A 271 12.96 -22.24 12.27
N ARG A 272 13.39 -21.03 12.64
CA ARG A 272 14.76 -20.54 12.44
C ARG A 272 15.41 -20.24 13.77
N VAL A 273 16.65 -20.68 13.94
CA VAL A 273 17.43 -20.43 15.15
C VAL A 273 18.80 -19.84 14.81
N PHE A 274 19.26 -18.96 15.68
CA PHE A 274 20.60 -18.42 15.64
C PHE A 274 21.39 -18.91 16.85
N GLU A 275 22.59 -19.39 16.59
CA GLU A 275 23.43 -20.10 17.54
C GLU A 275 24.87 -19.57 17.47
N LYS A 276 25.60 -19.74 18.58
CA LYS A 276 27.01 -19.34 18.68
C LYS A 276 27.88 -20.49 19.20
N SER A 277 29.16 -20.49 18.82
CA SER A 277 30.14 -21.46 19.28
C SER A 277 31.54 -20.85 19.34
N ASP A 278 32.34 -21.27 20.33
CA ASP A 278 33.73 -20.84 20.46
C ASP A 278 34.71 -21.76 19.72
N ASP A 279 34.30 -23.02 19.48
CA ASP A 279 35.12 -24.10 18.92
C ASP A 279 34.65 -24.58 17.53
N GLY A 280 33.47 -24.14 17.07
CA GLY A 280 32.89 -24.54 15.78
C GLY A 280 32.21 -25.91 15.80
N VAL A 281 32.10 -26.56 16.96
CA VAL A 281 31.51 -27.89 17.15
C VAL A 281 30.33 -27.82 18.11
N ASN A 282 30.51 -27.20 19.27
CA ASN A 282 29.48 -27.11 20.31
C ASN A 282 28.72 -25.78 20.17
N PHE A 283 27.53 -25.85 19.56
CA PHE A 283 26.66 -24.70 19.36
C PHE A 283 25.71 -24.50 20.53
N ARG A 284 25.56 -23.24 20.94
CA ARG A 284 24.65 -22.80 21.99
C ARG A 284 23.64 -21.83 21.40
N PHE A 285 22.37 -22.05 21.73
CA PHE A 285 21.26 -21.21 21.33
C PHE A 285 21.46 -19.75 21.74
N VAL A 286 21.17 -18.81 20.83
CA VAL A 286 21.12 -17.37 21.11
C VAL A 286 19.68 -16.89 21.08
N CYS A 287 18.97 -17.10 19.96
CA CYS A 287 17.57 -16.73 19.83
C CYS A 287 16.86 -17.46 18.68
N LYS A 288 15.53 -17.46 18.72
CA LYS A 288 14.70 -17.73 17.54
C LYS A 288 14.70 -16.51 16.64
N VAL A 289 14.65 -16.75 15.34
CA VAL A 289 14.62 -15.69 14.33
C VAL A 289 13.26 -15.72 13.66
N PRO A 290 12.45 -14.66 13.78
CA PRO A 290 11.13 -14.61 13.16
C PRO A 290 11.25 -14.66 11.63
N GLY A 291 10.21 -15.19 10.99
CA GLY A 291 10.04 -15.10 9.54
C GLY A 291 8.98 -14.09 9.17
N SER A 292 9.35 -13.09 8.36
CA SER A 292 8.37 -12.25 7.66
C SER A 292 9.02 -11.43 6.55
N GLY A 293 8.21 -11.08 5.54
CA GLY A 293 8.60 -10.14 4.48
C GLY A 293 9.69 -10.66 3.54
N THR A 294 10.12 -9.80 2.62
CA THR A 294 11.20 -10.13 1.69
C THR A 294 12.59 -9.87 2.29
N GLN A 295 12.72 -8.85 3.14
CA GLN A 295 13.85 -8.61 4.03
C GLN A 295 13.32 -8.27 5.42
N GLN A 296 14.02 -8.70 6.47
CA GLN A 296 13.79 -8.23 7.83
C GLN A 296 15.10 -8.06 8.60
N THR A 297 15.18 -6.99 9.37
CA THR A 297 16.30 -6.70 10.26
C THR A 297 15.86 -6.75 11.72
N ILE A 298 16.55 -7.54 12.54
CA ILE A 298 16.24 -7.70 13.95
C ILE A 298 17.46 -7.55 14.83
N ASN A 299 17.25 -7.06 16.05
CA ASN A 299 18.26 -7.17 17.11
C ASN A 299 18.15 -8.52 17.81
N ILE A 300 19.30 -9.07 18.15
CA ILE A 300 19.48 -10.30 18.92
C ILE A 300 20.09 -9.96 20.29
N PRO A 301 19.99 -10.86 21.28
CA PRO A 301 20.85 -10.77 22.46
C PRO A 301 22.32 -10.69 22.02
N ALA A 302 23.05 -9.69 22.51
CA ALA A 302 24.45 -9.50 22.13
C ALA A 302 25.25 -10.77 22.39
N ALA A 303 25.90 -11.29 21.35
CA ALA A 303 26.54 -12.60 21.39
C ALA A 303 27.99 -12.49 20.90
N THR A 304 28.95 -12.78 21.78
CA THR A 304 30.36 -12.88 21.44
C THR A 304 30.75 -14.35 21.24
N ALA A 305 31.37 -14.66 20.10
CA ALA A 305 31.88 -15.99 19.74
C ALA A 305 32.79 -15.92 18.49
N LYS A 306 33.49 -17.02 18.16
CA LYS A 306 34.21 -17.16 16.88
C LYS A 306 33.34 -17.69 15.75
N TYR A 307 32.33 -18.50 16.09
CA TYR A 307 31.45 -19.15 15.12
C TYR A 307 30.01 -18.79 15.41
N PHE A 308 29.27 -18.47 14.36
CA PHE A 308 27.83 -18.24 14.42
C PHE A 308 27.16 -19.12 13.38
N ARG A 309 26.06 -19.77 13.76
CA ARG A 309 25.28 -20.61 12.85
C ARG A 309 23.85 -20.13 12.80
N PHE A 310 23.34 -19.98 11.58
CA PHE A 310 21.94 -19.73 11.31
C PHE A 310 21.33 -20.97 10.69
N THR A 311 20.36 -21.56 11.38
CA THR A 311 19.79 -22.86 11.05
C THR A 311 18.29 -22.71 10.75
N PHE A 312 17.87 -23.22 9.60
CA PHE A 312 16.48 -23.42 9.21
C PHE A 312 16.11 -24.88 9.48
N ASN A 313 15.29 -25.11 10.49
CA ASN A 313 14.79 -26.43 10.83
C ASN A 313 13.65 -26.84 9.88
N ASN A 314 13.48 -28.15 9.69
CA ASN A 314 12.38 -28.73 8.92
C ASN A 314 12.29 -28.17 7.49
N SER A 315 13.42 -28.19 6.78
CA SER A 315 13.57 -27.61 5.43
C SER A 315 14.09 -28.64 4.42
N PRO A 316 13.49 -29.84 4.26
CA PRO A 316 14.06 -30.93 3.46
C PRO A 316 14.28 -30.58 1.98
N GLY A 317 13.56 -29.59 1.43
CA GLY A 317 13.75 -29.08 0.07
C GLY A 317 14.81 -27.98 -0.08
N GLY A 318 15.47 -27.59 1.01
CA GLY A 318 16.34 -26.42 1.06
C GLY A 318 15.57 -25.08 1.14
N ILE A 319 16.31 -23.98 1.20
CA ILE A 319 15.77 -22.62 1.36
C ILE A 319 16.41 -21.66 0.35
N PRO A 320 15.63 -20.94 -0.48
CA PRO A 320 16.15 -19.83 -1.26
C PRO A 320 16.57 -18.66 -0.35
N VAL A 321 17.85 -18.31 -0.37
CA VAL A 321 18.45 -17.22 0.41
C VAL A 321 19.00 -16.17 -0.54
N ALA A 322 18.63 -14.91 -0.35
CA ALA A 322 19.24 -13.77 -1.05
C ALA A 322 20.32 -13.14 -0.15
N GLU A 323 19.96 -12.75 1.07
CA GLU A 323 20.86 -11.96 1.91
C GLU A 323 20.84 -12.42 3.38
N ILE A 324 22.01 -12.56 4.01
CA ILE A 324 22.14 -12.75 5.46
C ILE A 324 23.37 -11.98 5.93
N VAL A 325 23.13 -10.86 6.62
CA VAL A 325 24.18 -9.98 7.13
C VAL A 325 24.16 -10.00 8.66
N LEU A 326 25.32 -10.28 9.28
CA LEU A 326 25.50 -10.15 10.73
C LEU A 326 26.07 -8.76 11.04
N HIS A 327 25.46 -8.08 12.01
CA HIS A 327 25.84 -6.71 12.39
C HIS A 327 26.50 -6.69 13.77
N THR A 328 27.64 -6.02 13.86
CA THR A 328 28.40 -5.81 15.11
C THR A 328 27.84 -4.68 15.97
N ALA A 329 27.09 -3.76 15.35
CA ALA A 329 26.30 -2.73 16.01
C ALA A 329 24.81 -3.05 16.01
N ALA A 330 24.09 -2.46 16.96
CA ALA A 330 22.63 -2.50 16.98
C ALA A 330 22.04 -1.80 15.73
N ARG A 331 20.82 -2.20 15.37
CA ARG A 331 20.05 -1.63 14.25
C ARG A 331 18.69 -1.19 14.75
N VAL A 332 17.96 -0.38 13.99
CA VAL A 332 16.53 -0.22 14.25
C VAL A 332 15.84 -1.56 14.03
N ASN A 333 15.22 -2.09 15.07
CA ASN A 333 14.53 -3.38 15.02
C ASN A 333 13.31 -3.26 14.09
N LYS A 334 13.21 -4.13 13.08
CA LYS A 334 12.13 -4.11 12.07
C LYS A 334 12.01 -2.75 11.38
N PHE A 335 13.16 -2.21 10.94
CA PHE A 335 13.18 -0.89 10.31
C PHE A 335 12.39 -0.90 9.00
N GLU A 336 12.33 -2.03 8.29
CA GLU A 336 11.62 -2.15 7.02
C GLU A 336 10.14 -1.82 7.20
N GLU A 337 9.51 -2.38 8.23
CA GLU A 337 8.13 -2.08 8.59
C GLU A 337 7.98 -0.67 9.18
N LYS A 338 8.91 -0.22 10.03
CA LYS A 338 8.88 1.13 10.63
C LYS A 338 9.12 2.24 9.58
N ALA A 339 9.85 1.99 8.52
CA ALA A 339 10.05 2.89 7.38
C ALA A 339 8.94 2.76 6.32
N ALA A 340 7.82 2.10 6.67
CA ALA A 340 6.62 1.96 5.84
C ALA A 340 6.85 1.23 4.50
N PHE A 341 7.79 0.28 4.41
CA PHE A 341 7.88 -0.64 3.27
C PHE A 341 6.86 -1.79 3.35
N SER A 342 6.11 -1.88 4.45
CA SER A 342 5.16 -2.94 4.74
C SER A 342 3.93 -2.38 5.46
N LEU A 343 2.80 -3.07 5.31
CA LEU A 343 1.53 -2.74 5.96
C LEU A 343 1.33 -3.48 7.30
N ASN A 344 2.39 -4.10 7.84
CA ASN A 344 2.34 -4.92 9.05
C ASN A 344 2.02 -4.09 10.31
N THR A 345 0.86 -4.29 10.93
CA THR A 345 0.39 -3.51 12.08
C THR A 345 1.18 -3.71 13.38
N ARG A 346 2.11 -4.68 13.43
CA ARG A 346 2.84 -5.10 14.64
C ARG A 346 4.22 -4.44 14.80
N VAL A 347 4.38 -3.20 14.34
CA VAL A 347 5.67 -2.47 14.36
C VAL A 347 6.18 -2.14 15.76
N TYR A 348 5.29 -2.08 16.76
CA TYR A 348 5.64 -1.76 18.14
C TYR A 348 5.71 -2.98 19.07
N GLU A 349 5.57 -4.20 18.56
CA GLU A 349 5.71 -5.43 19.39
C GLU A 349 7.13 -5.57 19.98
N LYS A 350 8.14 -5.00 19.33
CA LYS A 350 9.53 -5.00 19.81
C LYS A 350 10.26 -3.72 19.43
N SER A 351 10.58 -2.90 20.43
CA SER A 351 11.45 -1.72 20.30
C SER A 351 12.91 -2.11 20.03
N SER A 352 13.65 -1.15 19.48
CA SER A 352 15.09 -1.22 19.31
C SER A 352 15.77 -1.13 20.68
N PRO A 353 16.82 -1.91 20.93
CA PRO A 353 17.54 -1.85 22.20
C PRO A 353 18.32 -0.54 22.32
N GLU A 354 18.43 -0.02 23.54
CA GLU A 354 19.40 1.04 23.84
C GLU A 354 20.82 0.59 23.49
N THR A 355 21.62 1.53 22.98
CA THR A 355 22.95 1.21 22.48
C THR A 355 23.91 2.40 22.53
N SER A 356 25.18 2.10 22.74
CA SER A 356 26.29 3.04 22.55
C SER A 356 26.78 3.11 21.09
N ASP A 357 26.22 2.31 20.19
CA ASP A 357 26.61 2.27 18.77
C ASP A 357 25.92 3.37 17.93
N ALA A 358 25.15 4.26 18.56
CA ALA A 358 24.37 5.27 17.87
C ALA A 358 25.27 6.29 17.15
N ILE A 359 24.89 6.63 15.92
CA ILE A 359 25.55 7.67 15.12
C ILE A 359 25.17 9.04 15.68
N TYR A 360 26.15 9.92 15.88
CA TYR A 360 25.87 11.30 16.26
C TYR A 360 25.25 12.07 15.09
N THR A 361 24.23 12.89 15.35
CA THR A 361 23.60 13.71 14.30
C THR A 361 24.58 14.68 13.63
N THR A 362 25.62 15.12 14.35
CA THR A 362 26.71 15.97 13.82
C THR A 362 27.66 15.24 12.89
N ASP A 363 27.68 13.90 12.96
CA ASP A 363 28.48 13.03 12.10
C ASP A 363 27.69 12.54 10.88
N VAL A 364 26.54 13.14 10.59
CA VAL A 364 25.75 12.92 9.37
C VAL A 364 25.86 14.15 8.48
N ILE A 365 26.44 13.99 7.30
CA ILE A 365 26.81 15.07 6.38
C ILE A 365 26.08 14.87 5.06
N ASP A 366 25.37 15.91 4.62
CA ASP A 366 24.84 15.99 3.26
C ASP A 366 25.99 16.33 2.29
N ILE A 367 26.29 15.38 1.41
CA ILE A 367 27.30 15.52 0.36
C ILE A 367 26.69 15.46 -1.04
N THR A 368 25.37 15.70 -1.16
CA THR A 368 24.64 15.67 -2.43
C THR A 368 25.28 16.60 -3.46
N ASN A 369 25.68 17.79 -3.05
CA ASN A 369 26.33 18.79 -3.93
C ASN A 369 27.76 18.42 -4.35
N LYS A 370 28.31 17.31 -3.85
CA LYS A 370 29.65 16.79 -4.18
C LYS A 370 29.61 15.66 -5.21
N VAL A 371 28.42 15.29 -5.65
CA VAL A 371 28.18 14.19 -6.58
C VAL A 371 27.65 14.76 -7.89
N THR A 372 28.29 14.41 -9.00
CA THR A 372 27.81 14.80 -10.33
C THR A 372 26.63 13.93 -10.77
N ALA A 373 25.92 14.32 -11.83
CA ALA A 373 24.79 13.55 -12.38
C ALA A 373 25.17 12.10 -12.75
N ASP A 374 26.41 11.88 -13.21
CA ASP A 374 26.94 10.55 -13.54
C ASP A 374 27.34 9.72 -12.31
N GLY A 375 27.22 10.29 -11.10
CA GLY A 375 27.54 9.63 -9.84
C GLY A 375 28.98 9.78 -9.37
N ASN A 376 29.79 10.63 -10.02
CA ASN A 376 31.17 10.87 -9.59
C ASN A 376 31.17 11.71 -8.31
N LEU A 377 31.71 11.15 -7.24
CA LEU A 377 31.93 11.82 -5.96
C LEU A 377 33.35 12.36 -5.90
N THR A 378 33.49 13.62 -5.50
CA THR A 378 34.77 14.21 -5.06
C THR A 378 34.56 14.85 -3.68
N TRP A 379 35.09 14.22 -2.64
CA TRP A 379 34.86 14.67 -1.26
C TRP A 379 36.10 14.55 -0.39
N ALA A 380 36.55 15.67 0.19
CA ALA A 380 37.54 15.69 1.26
C ALA A 380 36.89 15.16 2.55
N ALA A 381 36.96 13.85 2.75
CA ALA A 381 36.31 13.17 3.87
C ALA A 381 37.11 13.39 5.17
N PRO A 382 36.47 13.84 6.28
CA PRO A 382 37.13 13.93 7.57
C PRO A 382 37.68 12.58 8.04
N ALA A 383 38.66 12.59 8.95
CA ALA A 383 39.24 11.35 9.47
C ALA A 383 38.19 10.44 10.15
N GLY A 384 38.28 9.14 9.88
CA GLY A 384 37.38 8.11 10.42
C GLY A 384 36.86 7.15 9.35
N ASN A 385 36.09 6.16 9.80
CA ASN A 385 35.37 5.24 8.92
C ASN A 385 34.02 5.86 8.57
N TRP A 386 33.74 6.02 7.28
CA TRP A 386 32.50 6.61 6.80
C TRP A 386 31.75 5.63 5.93
N ASN A 387 30.43 5.69 5.98
CA ASN A 387 29.57 5.06 4.99
C ASN A 387 28.80 6.15 4.23
N ILE A 388 28.71 5.99 2.92
CA ILE A 388 28.02 6.91 2.03
C ILE A 388 26.78 6.19 1.50
N ILE A 389 25.61 6.79 1.69
CA ILE A 389 24.34 6.31 1.16
C ILE A 389 23.90 7.24 0.04
N ARG A 390 23.71 6.70 -1.17
CA ARG A 390 23.01 7.39 -2.27
C ARG A 390 21.56 6.96 -2.27
N PHE A 391 20.67 7.85 -1.86
CA PHE A 391 19.23 7.64 -1.87
C PHE A 391 18.66 7.99 -3.24
N GLY A 392 17.71 7.19 -3.68
CA GLY A 392 16.82 7.48 -4.79
C GLY A 392 15.43 6.96 -4.49
N TYR A 393 14.51 7.11 -5.41
CA TYR A 393 13.23 6.43 -5.35
C TYR A 393 12.89 5.81 -6.70
N SER A 394 12.05 4.79 -6.67
CA SER A 394 11.51 4.12 -7.86
C SER A 394 10.05 3.76 -7.66
N LEU A 395 9.39 3.24 -8.69
CA LEU A 395 7.97 2.90 -8.59
C LEU A 395 7.73 1.72 -7.65
N LEU A 396 6.59 1.76 -6.96
CA LEU A 396 6.03 0.61 -6.26
C LEU A 396 5.47 -0.42 -7.23
N GLY A 397 4.87 0.05 -8.34
CA GLY A 397 4.39 -0.78 -9.45
C GLY A 397 2.94 -1.26 -9.33
N LYS A 398 2.25 -0.95 -8.23
CA LYS A 398 0.86 -1.33 -8.01
C LYS A 398 -0.06 -0.69 -9.06
N THR A 399 -1.04 -1.46 -9.49
CA THR A 399 -2.07 -1.06 -10.45
C THR A 399 -3.46 -1.20 -9.84
N ASN A 400 -4.43 -0.44 -10.35
CA ASN A 400 -5.83 -0.64 -10.01
C ASN A 400 -6.29 -2.04 -10.43
N HIS A 401 -7.23 -2.62 -9.67
CA HIS A 401 -7.71 -3.97 -9.91
C HIS A 401 -9.12 -4.21 -9.36
N PRO A 402 -9.77 -5.31 -9.79
CA PRO A 402 -9.52 -6.06 -11.01
C PRO A 402 -10.14 -5.29 -12.19
N ALA A 403 -9.30 -4.72 -13.06
CA ALA A 403 -9.75 -3.97 -14.24
C ALA A 403 -9.40 -4.72 -15.52
N THR A 404 -10.11 -4.44 -16.62
CA THR A 404 -9.69 -4.96 -17.94
C THR A 404 -8.32 -4.39 -18.30
N SER A 405 -7.63 -4.99 -19.28
CA SER A 405 -6.32 -4.51 -19.74
C SER A 405 -6.34 -3.02 -20.12
N GLU A 406 -7.43 -2.55 -20.71
CA GLU A 406 -7.63 -1.17 -21.17
C GLU A 406 -7.96 -0.20 -20.03
N GLY A 407 -8.45 -0.71 -18.90
CA GLY A 407 -8.70 0.06 -17.69
C GLY A 407 -7.58 -0.03 -16.65
N THR A 408 -6.58 -0.89 -16.87
CA THR A 408 -5.48 -1.15 -15.93
C THR A 408 -4.31 -0.21 -16.15
N GLY A 409 -3.83 0.43 -15.09
CA GLY A 409 -2.56 1.14 -15.09
C GLY A 409 -2.10 1.48 -13.69
N LEU A 410 -1.01 2.25 -13.58
CA LEU A 410 -0.39 2.56 -12.30
C LEU A 410 -1.38 3.23 -11.35
N GLU A 411 -1.32 2.85 -10.08
CA GLU A 411 -1.90 3.63 -9.00
C GLU A 411 -1.21 4.99 -8.91
N VAL A 412 -2.01 6.06 -8.89
CA VAL A 412 -1.49 7.44 -8.75
C VAL A 412 -0.74 7.62 -7.44
N ASP A 413 0.28 8.47 -7.43
CA ASP A 413 1.01 8.90 -6.23
C ASP A 413 0.02 9.54 -5.23
N LYS A 414 -0.17 8.86 -4.10
CA LYS A 414 -1.16 9.23 -3.08
C LYS A 414 -0.70 10.38 -2.19
N LEU A 415 0.59 10.69 -2.29
CA LEU A 415 1.30 11.69 -1.52
C LEU A 415 1.59 12.94 -2.36
N ASP A 416 1.14 12.99 -3.62
CA ASP A 416 1.26 14.14 -4.51
C ASP A 416 -0.13 14.71 -4.84
N SER A 417 -0.44 15.88 -4.25
CA SER A 417 -1.71 16.58 -4.43
C SER A 417 -2.03 16.94 -5.90
N ALA A 418 -1.01 17.24 -6.70
CA ALA A 418 -1.20 17.58 -8.11
C ALA A 418 -1.52 16.32 -8.93
N ALA A 419 -0.83 15.22 -8.66
CA ALA A 419 -1.11 13.93 -9.27
C ALA A 419 -2.54 13.45 -8.95
N ILE A 420 -2.97 13.54 -7.69
CA ILE A 420 -4.35 13.21 -7.30
C ILE A 420 -5.38 14.06 -8.03
N SER A 421 -5.19 15.38 -8.07
CA SER A 421 -6.08 16.30 -8.77
C SER A 421 -6.21 15.93 -10.25
N SER A 422 -5.07 15.69 -10.91
CA SER A 422 -5.01 15.28 -12.32
C SER A 422 -5.77 13.96 -12.55
N TYR A 423 -5.53 12.96 -11.71
CA TYR A 423 -6.17 11.65 -11.81
C TYR A 423 -7.69 11.75 -11.72
N PHE A 424 -8.22 12.32 -10.63
CA PHE A 424 -9.66 12.32 -10.41
C PHE A 424 -10.40 13.24 -11.37
N ARG A 425 -9.85 14.40 -11.75
CA ARG A 425 -10.50 15.26 -12.75
C ARG A 425 -10.61 14.56 -14.10
N ASN A 426 -9.53 13.95 -14.57
CA ASN A 426 -9.56 13.17 -15.81
C ASN A 426 -10.53 11.98 -15.73
N TYR A 427 -10.58 11.29 -14.58
CA TYR A 427 -11.52 10.18 -14.38
C TYR A 427 -12.98 10.66 -14.40
N LEU A 428 -13.30 11.73 -13.65
CA LEU A 428 -14.63 12.32 -13.60
C LEU A 428 -15.06 12.90 -14.96
N ASP A 429 -14.15 13.48 -15.73
CA ASP A 429 -14.45 13.99 -17.08
C ASP A 429 -14.81 12.84 -18.05
N LYS A 430 -14.18 11.67 -17.93
CA LYS A 430 -14.56 10.47 -18.69
C LYS A 430 -15.98 10.04 -18.35
N TYR A 431 -16.36 10.05 -17.07
CA TYR A 431 -17.73 9.72 -16.65
C TYR A 431 -18.74 10.81 -17.00
N LYS A 432 -18.37 12.08 -16.95
CA LYS A 432 -19.19 13.18 -17.47
C LYS A 432 -19.52 12.98 -18.95
N SER A 433 -18.54 12.54 -19.75
CA SER A 433 -18.77 12.14 -21.14
C SER A 433 -19.68 10.90 -21.24
N ALA A 434 -19.41 9.83 -20.46
CA ALA A 434 -20.16 8.58 -20.51
C ALA A 434 -21.62 8.71 -20.05
N THR A 435 -21.92 9.65 -19.15
CA THR A 435 -23.28 9.96 -18.69
C THR A 435 -24.02 10.93 -19.62
N GLY A 436 -23.33 11.51 -20.61
CA GLY A 436 -23.84 12.65 -21.38
C GLY A 436 -24.10 13.90 -20.53
N GLY A 437 -23.37 14.06 -19.43
CA GLY A 437 -23.48 15.17 -18.50
C GLY A 437 -24.60 15.05 -17.45
N LEU A 438 -25.31 13.92 -17.37
CA LEU A 438 -26.30 13.64 -16.34
C LEU A 438 -25.61 13.19 -15.04
N MET A 439 -25.09 14.17 -14.30
CA MET A 439 -24.23 14.00 -13.14
C MET A 439 -24.44 15.13 -12.12
N GLY A 440 -24.26 14.81 -10.84
CA GLY A 440 -24.36 15.71 -9.71
C GLY A 440 -25.75 16.35 -9.58
N ASN A 441 -25.80 17.67 -9.51
CA ASN A 441 -27.06 18.43 -9.36
C ASN A 441 -28.05 18.26 -10.54
N LYS A 442 -27.63 17.64 -11.64
CA LYS A 442 -28.48 17.37 -12.81
C LYS A 442 -29.21 16.03 -12.75
N GLY A 443 -29.00 15.22 -11.70
CA GLY A 443 -29.48 13.85 -11.64
C GLY A 443 -28.44 12.84 -12.16
N GLY A 444 -28.83 11.58 -12.31
CA GLY A 444 -27.93 10.50 -12.75
C GLY A 444 -26.85 10.16 -11.72
N LEU A 445 -25.58 10.21 -12.14
CA LEU A 445 -24.43 9.87 -11.29
C LEU A 445 -24.27 10.88 -10.14
N GLN A 446 -24.32 10.42 -8.89
CA GLN A 446 -24.38 11.29 -7.70
C GLN A 446 -23.24 11.05 -6.72
N PHE A 447 -22.61 9.88 -6.74
CA PHE A 447 -21.57 9.51 -5.78
C PHE A 447 -20.35 8.88 -6.45
N LEU A 448 -19.22 8.98 -5.77
CA LEU A 448 -18.05 8.14 -5.98
C LEU A 448 -17.77 7.35 -4.70
N ILE A 449 -17.39 6.08 -4.83
CA ILE A 449 -16.91 5.24 -3.73
C ILE A 449 -15.39 5.10 -3.80
N THR A 450 -14.71 5.42 -2.70
CA THR A 450 -13.35 4.93 -2.44
C THR A 450 -13.48 3.64 -1.66
N ASP A 451 -13.20 2.52 -2.34
CA ASP A 451 -13.24 1.17 -1.78
C ASP A 451 -12.09 0.94 -0.79
N SER A 452 -11.99 -0.27 -0.23
CA SER A 452 -10.94 -0.61 0.73
C SER A 452 -9.54 -0.57 0.08
N TRP A 453 -8.53 -0.24 0.89
CA TRP A 453 -7.19 0.05 0.38
C TRP A 453 -6.44 -1.21 -0.08
N GLU A 454 -6.14 -1.32 -1.37
CA GLU A 454 -5.39 -2.46 -1.93
C GLU A 454 -4.13 -2.04 -2.73
N ALA A 455 -3.72 -0.77 -2.58
CA ALA A 455 -2.66 -0.14 -3.38
C ALA A 455 -1.24 -0.37 -2.83
N GLY A 456 -1.08 -1.10 -1.73
CA GLY A 456 0.21 -1.41 -1.11
C GLY A 456 0.84 -0.24 -0.31
N PRO A 457 2.09 -0.43 0.18
CA PRO A 457 2.78 0.54 1.04
C PRO A 457 3.65 1.52 0.24
N GLN A 458 3.13 2.70 -0.08
CA GLN A 458 3.94 3.81 -0.57
C GLN A 458 4.61 4.52 0.60
N ASN A 459 5.93 4.75 0.52
CA ASN A 459 6.68 5.45 1.56
C ASN A 459 7.49 6.66 1.07
N TRP A 460 7.32 7.05 -0.20
CA TRP A 460 8.03 8.19 -0.75
C TRP A 460 7.22 8.97 -1.77
N THR A 461 7.55 10.26 -1.91
CA THR A 461 7.16 11.14 -3.02
C THR A 461 8.24 12.19 -3.26
N ALA A 462 8.22 12.87 -4.40
CA ALA A 462 9.25 13.85 -4.77
C ALA A 462 9.43 14.96 -3.72
N ASN A 463 8.32 15.41 -3.11
CA ASN A 463 8.33 16.50 -2.12
C ASN A 463 8.40 15.99 -0.67
N MET A 464 8.74 14.72 -0.42
CA MET A 464 8.68 14.11 0.92
C MET A 464 9.50 14.89 1.96
N MET A 465 10.75 15.25 1.65
CA MET A 465 11.62 15.99 2.59
C MET A 465 11.08 17.38 2.93
N GLN A 466 10.51 18.09 1.94
CA GLN A 466 9.89 19.40 2.14
C GLN A 466 8.63 19.26 3.03
N GLN A 467 7.78 18.27 2.74
CA GLN A 467 6.55 18.04 3.49
C GLN A 467 6.82 17.62 4.93
N PHE A 468 7.81 16.75 5.13
CA PHE A 468 8.26 16.38 6.47
C PHE A 468 8.73 17.61 7.24
N GLN A 469 9.63 18.43 6.68
CA GLN A 469 10.12 19.62 7.38
C GLN A 469 9.00 20.59 7.72
N LYS A 470 8.07 20.81 6.78
CA LYS A 470 6.90 21.67 7.00
C LYS A 470 6.01 21.18 8.15
N ARG A 471 5.81 19.87 8.26
CA ARG A 471 4.84 19.25 9.19
C ARG A 471 5.44 18.91 10.56
N ARG A 472 6.72 18.53 10.60
CA ARG A 472 7.41 18.08 11.83
C ARG A 472 8.29 19.17 12.43
N GLY A 473 8.62 20.22 11.67
CA GLY A 473 9.40 21.36 12.17
C GLY A 473 10.92 21.13 12.19
N TYR A 474 11.43 20.04 11.62
CA TYR A 474 12.86 19.76 11.53
C TYR A 474 13.24 19.03 10.22
N SER A 475 14.51 19.09 9.83
CA SER A 475 15.00 18.46 8.60
C SER A 475 15.16 16.94 8.76
N MET A 476 14.76 16.17 7.74
CA MET A 476 15.01 14.73 7.66
C MET A 476 16.50 14.39 7.45
N THR A 477 17.29 15.31 6.89
CA THR A 477 18.65 15.02 6.39
C THR A 477 19.55 14.32 7.43
N PRO A 478 19.66 14.78 8.70
CA PRO A 478 20.50 14.12 9.70
C PRO A 478 20.00 12.73 10.12
N TRP A 479 18.76 12.39 9.78
CA TRP A 479 18.07 11.17 10.18
C TRP A 479 17.90 10.17 9.03
N MET A 480 18.27 10.54 7.81
CA MET A 480 18.16 9.66 6.63
C MET A 480 18.79 8.26 6.83
N PRO A 481 19.93 8.07 7.54
CA PRO A 481 20.45 6.72 7.83
C PRO A 481 19.46 5.82 8.61
N VAL A 482 18.51 6.40 9.34
CA VAL A 482 17.50 5.65 10.08
C VAL A 482 16.52 4.92 9.13
N ILE A 483 16.24 5.49 7.95
CA ILE A 483 15.38 4.85 6.91
C ILE A 483 16.00 3.53 6.41
N THR A 484 17.32 3.39 6.54
CA THR A 484 18.06 2.18 6.16
C THR A 484 18.45 1.32 7.37
N GLY A 485 17.84 1.56 8.53
CA GLY A 485 17.97 0.73 9.72
C GLY A 485 19.07 1.11 10.70
N ARG A 486 19.73 2.27 10.55
CA ARG A 486 20.77 2.72 11.48
C ARG A 486 20.16 3.45 12.66
N ILE A 487 20.83 3.38 13.80
CA ILE A 487 20.44 4.15 14.98
C ILE A 487 21.21 5.48 14.95
N VAL A 488 20.49 6.59 14.91
CA VAL A 488 21.02 7.95 15.03
C VAL A 488 20.55 8.54 16.36
N LYS A 489 21.47 9.19 17.09
CA LYS A 489 21.29 9.77 18.43
C LYS A 489 20.98 8.75 19.54
N SER A 490 19.87 8.03 19.45
CA SER A 490 19.48 6.94 20.34
C SER A 490 18.44 6.05 19.67
N ALA A 491 18.16 4.88 20.26
CA ALA A 491 17.12 3.98 19.78
C ALA A 491 15.75 4.66 19.79
N GLU A 492 15.38 5.28 20.91
CA GLU A 492 14.14 6.06 21.05
C GLU A 492 14.04 7.17 19.99
N ALA A 493 15.09 7.97 19.82
CA ALA A 493 15.05 9.10 18.89
C ALA A 493 14.90 8.64 17.42
N SER A 494 15.54 7.53 17.06
CA SER A 494 15.41 6.92 15.74
C SER A 494 14.00 6.37 15.49
N GLU A 495 13.39 5.73 16.49
CA GLU A 495 12.01 5.23 16.39
C GLU A 495 10.99 6.36 16.32
N ASN A 496 11.20 7.44 17.08
CA ASN A 496 10.39 8.66 17.01
C ASN A 496 10.50 9.31 15.63
N PHE A 497 11.70 9.39 15.04
CA PHE A 497 11.84 9.86 13.67
C PHE A 497 11.07 9.01 12.67
N LEU A 498 11.13 7.67 12.75
CA LEU A 498 10.35 6.81 11.86
C LEU A 498 8.84 6.93 12.12
N TRP A 499 8.43 7.18 13.37
CA TRP A 499 7.05 7.53 13.69
C TRP A 499 6.64 8.82 12.96
N ASP A 500 7.45 9.88 13.05
CA ASP A 500 7.21 11.15 12.37
C ASP A 500 7.15 11.00 10.84
N VAL A 501 7.97 10.11 10.26
CA VAL A 501 7.90 9.75 8.83
C VAL A 501 6.54 9.14 8.52
N ARG A 502 6.12 8.10 9.27
CA ARG A 502 4.81 7.46 9.06
C ARG A 502 3.64 8.43 9.26
N THR A 503 3.70 9.29 10.28
CA THR A 503 2.68 10.31 10.54
C THR A 503 2.62 11.33 9.39
N THR A 504 3.77 11.69 8.81
CA THR A 504 3.82 12.58 7.62
C THR A 504 3.15 11.92 6.42
N LEU A 505 3.46 10.65 6.15
CA LEU A 505 2.84 9.87 5.07
C LEU A 505 1.32 9.78 5.26
N ALA A 506 0.87 9.48 6.48
CA ALA A 506 -0.55 9.37 6.84
C ALA A 506 -1.31 10.68 6.64
N GLU A 507 -0.78 11.80 7.14
CA GLU A 507 -1.40 13.12 6.97
C GLU A 507 -1.49 13.52 5.50
N MET A 508 -0.43 13.30 4.72
CA MET A 508 -0.43 13.58 3.29
C MET A 508 -1.44 12.71 2.55
N LEU A 509 -1.52 11.41 2.88
CA LEU A 509 -2.51 10.51 2.31
C LEU A 509 -3.94 10.98 2.60
N VAL A 510 -4.26 11.31 3.85
CA VAL A 510 -5.59 11.80 4.25
C VAL A 510 -5.92 13.10 3.54
N GLU A 511 -5.02 14.08 3.55
CA GLU A 511 -5.24 15.39 2.96
C GLU A 511 -5.35 15.33 1.43
N TYR A 512 -4.43 14.64 0.77
CA TYR A 512 -4.31 14.68 -0.69
C TYR A 512 -5.17 13.64 -1.38
N HIS A 513 -5.32 12.43 -0.84
CA HIS A 513 -6.14 11.41 -1.49
C HIS A 513 -7.61 11.54 -1.12
N TYR A 514 -7.93 11.70 0.17
CA TYR A 514 -9.31 11.61 0.65
C TYR A 514 -10.01 12.97 0.77
N ASP A 515 -9.40 13.94 1.46
CA ASP A 515 -10.01 15.25 1.68
C ASP A 515 -10.06 16.06 0.37
N GLN A 516 -8.97 16.08 -0.39
CA GLN A 516 -8.93 16.74 -1.69
C GLN A 516 -9.90 16.10 -2.69
N LEU A 517 -10.04 14.77 -2.72
CA LEU A 517 -11.07 14.11 -3.53
C LEU A 517 -12.46 14.61 -3.16
N SER A 518 -12.76 14.74 -1.86
CA SER A 518 -14.05 15.26 -1.39
C SER A 518 -14.29 16.70 -1.88
N ALA A 519 -13.24 17.52 -1.95
CA ALA A 519 -13.31 18.86 -2.54
C ALA A 519 -13.54 18.82 -4.06
N ILE A 520 -12.81 17.97 -4.79
CA ILE A 520 -12.96 17.79 -6.24
C ILE A 520 -14.38 17.32 -6.58
N LEU A 521 -14.92 16.35 -5.85
CA LEU A 521 -16.27 15.82 -6.09
C LEU A 521 -17.35 16.90 -5.97
N LYS A 522 -17.21 17.83 -5.01
CA LYS A 522 -18.13 18.97 -4.87
C LYS A 522 -18.17 19.86 -6.11
N GLU A 523 -17.05 20.05 -6.81
CA GLU A 523 -17.00 20.81 -8.07
C GLU A 523 -17.84 20.15 -9.18
N TYR A 524 -18.01 18.82 -9.13
CA TYR A 524 -18.86 18.05 -10.04
C TYR A 524 -20.28 17.83 -9.48
N GLY A 525 -20.60 18.38 -8.30
CA GLY A 525 -21.87 18.16 -7.59
C GLY A 525 -22.04 16.73 -7.06
N LEU A 526 -20.95 15.98 -6.90
CA LEU A 526 -20.93 14.63 -6.37
C LEU A 526 -20.63 14.58 -4.87
N LYS A 527 -20.97 13.44 -4.28
CA LYS A 527 -20.68 13.06 -2.89
C LYS A 527 -19.77 11.83 -2.82
N ARG A 528 -19.23 11.54 -1.64
CA ARG A 528 -18.32 10.42 -1.41
C ARG A 528 -18.84 9.38 -0.42
N TYR A 529 -18.91 8.13 -0.88
CA TYR A 529 -18.85 6.96 0.00
C TYR A 529 -17.38 6.61 0.26
N SER A 530 -17.02 6.26 1.48
CA SER A 530 -15.63 5.93 1.80
C SER A 530 -15.49 4.76 2.73
N GLU A 531 -14.87 3.71 2.22
CA GLU A 531 -14.24 2.69 3.06
C GLU A 531 -12.90 3.19 3.62
N SER A 532 -12.12 2.27 4.17
CA SER A 532 -10.80 2.52 4.77
C SER A 532 -9.92 1.29 4.56
N HIS A 533 -9.22 0.82 5.58
CA HIS A 533 -8.32 -0.33 5.52
C HIS A 533 -9.04 -1.67 5.54
N GLU A 534 -10.30 -1.67 6.03
CA GLU A 534 -11.15 -2.84 6.26
C GLU A 534 -10.51 -3.87 7.20
N PHE A 535 -9.65 -4.73 6.68
CA PHE A 535 -8.96 -5.78 7.41
C PHE A 535 -7.44 -5.57 7.36
N MET A 536 -6.83 -5.41 8.55
CA MET A 536 -5.41 -5.09 8.72
C MET A 536 -5.07 -3.73 8.04
N ARG A 537 -3.88 -3.58 7.46
CA ARG A 537 -3.45 -2.41 6.63
C ARG A 537 -3.49 -1.03 7.31
N ALA A 538 -3.77 -0.97 8.61
CA ALA A 538 -3.94 0.27 9.39
C ALA A 538 -2.69 1.16 9.54
N LEU A 539 -1.53 0.77 8.99
CA LEU A 539 -0.31 1.57 9.05
C LEU A 539 -0.24 2.74 8.06
N LEU A 540 -1.16 2.80 7.10
CA LEU A 540 -1.14 3.83 6.05
C LEU A 540 -1.62 5.19 6.55
N ALA A 541 -2.69 5.18 7.34
CA ALA A 541 -3.31 6.35 7.95
C ALA A 541 -4.27 5.87 9.05
N ASP A 542 -4.75 6.78 9.90
CA ASP A 542 -5.84 6.47 10.80
C ASP A 542 -7.13 6.16 10.02
N GLY A 543 -7.82 5.07 10.39
CA GLY A 543 -9.00 4.59 9.66
C GLY A 543 -10.25 5.47 9.80
N MET A 544 -10.30 6.32 10.82
CA MET A 544 -11.31 7.36 10.98
C MET A 544 -10.98 8.59 10.14
N ASP A 545 -9.71 9.00 10.10
CA ASP A 545 -9.29 10.20 9.37
C ASP A 545 -9.59 10.13 7.87
N VAL A 546 -9.38 8.98 7.23
CA VAL A 546 -9.68 8.81 5.78
C VAL A 546 -11.19 8.97 5.45
N LYS A 547 -12.05 8.86 6.47
CA LYS A 547 -13.51 9.01 6.36
C LYS A 547 -14.02 10.38 6.83
N ARG A 548 -13.19 11.21 7.46
CA ARG A 548 -13.62 12.43 8.18
C ARG A 548 -14.33 13.48 7.32
N LYS A 549 -14.11 13.46 6.00
CA LYS A 549 -14.78 14.33 5.01
C LYS A 549 -15.69 13.56 4.04
N ALA A 550 -15.89 12.26 4.24
CA ALA A 550 -16.82 11.50 3.43
C ALA A 550 -18.26 11.91 3.77
N ASP A 551 -19.12 12.02 2.76
CA ASP A 551 -20.55 12.22 2.99
C ASP A 551 -21.16 10.99 3.67
N ILE A 552 -20.65 9.79 3.33
CA ILE A 552 -21.07 8.52 3.93
C ILE A 552 -19.82 7.67 4.25
N PRO A 553 -19.37 7.67 5.52
CA PRO A 553 -18.42 6.69 6.02
C PRO A 553 -18.97 5.28 5.85
N MET A 554 -18.18 4.37 5.27
CA MET A 554 -18.59 3.01 4.91
C MET A 554 -17.63 1.98 5.50
N SER A 555 -18.13 0.76 5.75
CA SER A 555 -17.37 -0.38 6.27
C SER A 555 -17.96 -1.68 5.71
N ALA A 556 -17.21 -2.78 5.83
CA ALA A 556 -17.66 -4.11 5.42
C ALA A 556 -17.97 -5.02 6.62
N LEU A 557 -18.89 -5.96 6.39
CA LEU A 557 -19.16 -7.11 7.25
C LEU A 557 -19.30 -8.33 6.35
N TRP A 558 -18.56 -9.39 6.65
CA TRP A 558 -18.58 -10.63 5.88
C TRP A 558 -19.48 -11.66 6.58
N ILE A 559 -20.25 -12.42 5.80
CA ILE A 559 -20.95 -13.59 6.31
C ILE A 559 -19.91 -14.66 6.70
N PRO A 560 -20.05 -15.32 7.87
CA PRO A 560 -19.10 -16.34 8.33
C PRO A 560 -18.93 -17.53 7.38
#